data_AF-A0A1H9MM35-F1
#
_entry.id   AF-A0A1H9MM35-F1
#
_cell.length_a   1.000
_cell.length_b   1.000
_cell.length_c   1.000
_cell.angle_alpha   90.00
_cell.angle_beta   90.00
_cell.angle_gamma   90.00
#
_symmetry.space_group_name_H-M   'P 1'
#
loop_
_entity.id
_entity.type
_entity.pdbx_description
1 polymer ?
#
loop_
_entity_poly.entity_id
_entity_poly.type
_entity_poly.pdbx_seq_one_letter_code
_entity_poly.pdbx_strand_id
1 'polypeptide(L)'
;MEEQDRYRYFLRDADDQLAVLAEHGLVEFEGQRVRLLAAAEQAGRAVVDPGFARAVAEEWAANWIASLEVAADVEKPGLLAHAAPYLRRLGRWDELAALEDRLGRHDRAVEAKAEALRRAYEAGDPGEIGTGHHDFAVLLGRLDRASPAVLAHYLASALIAVRTNAPTLGAEIEMIAMFAFAFGLPERIALDDICALAGETGGVRLRELLDRLPQEVPDELQQVVDRAMERAGEAMRDWTPVMTAVVLHASGAADLTGQLETALAGLERGADSAPLARALRRVLAGERGPELLDGLGMLPSGIVGKVLASLRERAGS
;
A
#
# COMPACT_ATOMS: atom_id res chain seq x y z
N MET A 1 12.41 -39.33 -6.35
CA MET A 1 10.94 -39.34 -6.49
C MET A 1 10.57 -37.97 -6.98
N GLU A 2 10.16 -37.86 -8.24
CA GLU A 2 9.80 -36.57 -8.85
C GLU A 2 8.57 -35.99 -8.16
N GLU A 3 8.40 -34.67 -8.20
CA GLU A 3 7.28 -33.95 -7.58
C GLU A 3 5.92 -34.48 -8.08
N GLN A 4 5.86 -34.90 -9.35
CA GLN A 4 4.70 -35.59 -9.94
C GLN A 4 4.39 -36.95 -9.29
N ASP A 5 5.39 -37.69 -8.82
CA ASP A 5 5.21 -38.98 -8.17
C ASP A 5 4.72 -38.83 -6.73
N ARG A 6 5.20 -37.79 -6.01
CA ARG A 6 4.65 -37.43 -4.69
C ARG A 6 3.19 -37.00 -4.77
N TYR A 7 2.83 -36.22 -5.80
CA TYR A 7 1.46 -35.77 -6.01
C TYR A 7 0.52 -36.94 -6.39
N ARG A 8 0.97 -37.85 -7.26
CA ARG A 8 0.21 -39.07 -7.60
C ARG A 8 0.05 -40.02 -6.42
N TYR A 9 1.07 -40.13 -5.55
CA TYR A 9 0.99 -40.95 -4.34
C TYR A 9 -0.03 -40.39 -3.34
N PHE A 10 -0.04 -39.07 -3.13
CA PHE A 10 -1.00 -38.42 -2.22
C PHE A 10 -2.45 -38.50 -2.74
N LEU A 11 -2.66 -38.38 -4.06
CA LEU A 11 -3.99 -38.48 -4.65
C LEU A 11 -4.56 -39.90 -4.63
N ARG A 12 -3.72 -40.95 -4.77
CA ARG A 12 -4.20 -42.33 -4.84
C ARG A 12 -4.78 -42.86 -3.52
N ASP A 13 -4.30 -42.37 -2.39
CA ASP A 13 -4.83 -42.71 -1.04
C ASP A 13 -5.97 -41.76 -0.64
N ALA A 14 -5.97 -40.54 -1.18
CA ALA A 14 -7.06 -39.58 -1.02
C ALA A 14 -8.26 -39.87 -1.94
N ASP A 15 -8.10 -40.66 -3.00
CA ASP A 15 -9.12 -40.93 -4.03
C ASP A 15 -10.43 -41.47 -3.44
N ASP A 16 -10.39 -42.41 -2.48
CA ASP A 16 -11.62 -42.97 -1.90
C ASP A 16 -12.36 -41.94 -1.02
N GLN A 17 -11.64 -41.13 -0.25
CA GLN A 17 -12.25 -40.10 0.59
C GLN A 17 -12.73 -38.90 -0.23
N LEU A 18 -11.96 -38.50 -1.25
CA LEU A 18 -12.32 -37.41 -2.15
C LEU A 18 -13.48 -37.79 -3.07
N ALA A 19 -13.58 -39.07 -3.48
CA ALA A 19 -14.74 -39.59 -4.19
C ALA A 19 -16.00 -39.51 -3.33
N VAL A 20 -15.94 -39.91 -2.06
CA VAL A 20 -17.06 -39.77 -1.11
C VAL A 20 -17.44 -38.29 -0.93
N LEU A 21 -16.47 -37.41 -0.77
CA LEU A 21 -16.72 -35.98 -0.67
C LEU A 21 -17.34 -35.41 -1.97
N ALA A 22 -16.94 -35.89 -3.14
CA ALA A 22 -17.49 -35.47 -4.42
C ALA A 22 -18.92 -36.00 -4.64
N GLU A 23 -19.20 -37.25 -4.26
CA GLU A 23 -20.55 -37.84 -4.29
C GLU A 23 -21.54 -37.06 -3.42
N HIS A 24 -21.07 -36.48 -2.32
CA HIS A 24 -21.86 -35.61 -1.45
C HIS A 24 -21.91 -34.15 -1.89
N GLY A 25 -21.36 -33.81 -3.07
CA GLY A 25 -21.32 -32.44 -3.56
C GLY A 25 -20.50 -31.53 -2.64
N LEU A 26 -19.46 -32.07 -1.99
CA LEU A 26 -18.58 -31.33 -1.09
C LEU A 26 -17.32 -30.84 -1.76
N VAL A 27 -16.86 -31.55 -2.80
CA VAL A 27 -15.74 -31.15 -3.64
C VAL A 27 -16.08 -31.37 -5.12
N GLU A 28 -15.49 -30.56 -5.99
CA GLU A 28 -15.48 -30.74 -7.44
C GLU A 28 -14.06 -30.98 -7.93
N PHE A 29 -13.92 -31.77 -8.99
CA PHE A 29 -12.64 -32.00 -9.65
C PHE A 29 -12.58 -31.20 -10.96
N GLU A 30 -11.55 -30.36 -11.09
CA GLU A 30 -11.23 -29.63 -12.32
C GLU A 30 -9.84 -30.06 -12.80
N GLY A 31 -9.80 -31.12 -13.62
CA GLY A 31 -8.55 -31.77 -14.01
C GLY A 31 -7.87 -32.45 -12.83
N GLN A 32 -6.65 -32.01 -12.49
CA GLN A 32 -5.90 -32.50 -11.31
C GLN A 32 -6.12 -31.64 -10.05
N ARG A 33 -7.07 -30.69 -10.09
CA ARG A 33 -7.38 -29.83 -8.94
C ARG A 33 -8.66 -30.29 -8.27
N VAL A 34 -8.60 -30.42 -6.94
CA VAL A 34 -9.77 -30.61 -6.09
C VAL A 34 -10.19 -29.23 -5.57
N ARG A 35 -11.47 -28.90 -5.70
CA ARG A 35 -12.05 -27.65 -5.23
C ARG A 35 -13.16 -27.95 -4.25
N LEU A 36 -13.04 -27.51 -3.00
CA LEU A 36 -14.16 -27.56 -2.07
C LEU A 36 -15.30 -26.67 -2.56
N LEU A 37 -16.53 -27.20 -2.58
CA LEU A 37 -17.70 -26.43 -2.94
C LEU A 37 -18.06 -25.48 -1.79
N ALA A 38 -18.32 -24.21 -2.09
CA ALA A 38 -18.56 -23.18 -1.08
C ALA A 38 -19.76 -23.52 -0.17
N ALA A 39 -20.80 -24.15 -0.72
CA ALA A 39 -21.98 -24.59 0.03
C ALA A 39 -21.65 -25.70 1.03
N ALA A 40 -20.70 -26.58 0.70
CA ALA A 40 -20.25 -27.67 1.54
C ALA A 40 -19.37 -27.19 2.69
N GLU A 41 -18.50 -26.23 2.42
CA GLU A 41 -17.76 -25.53 3.46
C GLU A 41 -18.72 -24.86 4.44
N GLN A 42 -19.76 -24.20 3.93
CA GLN A 42 -20.75 -23.50 4.75
C GLN A 42 -21.63 -24.47 5.57
N ALA A 43 -22.06 -25.58 4.98
CA ALA A 43 -22.84 -26.61 5.66
C ALA A 43 -22.02 -27.34 6.73
N GLY A 44 -20.78 -27.73 6.43
CA GLY A 44 -19.88 -28.33 7.42
C GLY A 44 -19.64 -27.41 8.61
N ARG A 45 -19.43 -26.11 8.35
CA ARG A 45 -19.27 -25.08 9.40
C ARG A 45 -20.49 -24.94 10.31
N ALA A 46 -21.70 -25.04 9.77
CA ALA A 46 -22.93 -24.89 10.55
C ALA A 46 -23.14 -26.04 11.55
N VAL A 47 -22.47 -27.18 11.33
CA VAL A 47 -22.64 -28.41 12.12
C VAL A 47 -21.52 -28.60 13.13
N VAL A 48 -20.35 -27.98 12.93
CA VAL A 48 -19.21 -28.08 13.85
C VAL A 48 -19.26 -27.04 14.96
N ASP A 49 -18.62 -27.37 16.09
CA ASP A 49 -18.40 -26.44 17.19
C ASP A 49 -17.70 -25.15 16.71
N PRO A 50 -18.15 -23.95 17.15
CA PRO A 50 -17.53 -22.68 16.74
C PRO A 50 -16.04 -22.55 17.07
N GLY A 51 -15.59 -23.14 18.18
CA GLY A 51 -14.17 -23.17 18.56
C GLY A 51 -13.35 -23.99 17.59
N PHE A 52 -13.85 -25.18 17.20
CA PHE A 52 -13.21 -26.01 16.17
C PHE A 52 -13.18 -25.31 14.80
N ALA A 53 -14.28 -24.67 14.39
CA ALA A 53 -14.35 -23.93 13.13
C ALA A 53 -13.33 -22.78 13.07
N ARG A 54 -13.11 -22.10 14.20
CA ARG A 54 -12.10 -21.05 14.35
C ARG A 54 -10.69 -21.62 14.28
N ALA A 55 -10.37 -22.66 15.06
CA ALA A 55 -9.06 -23.29 15.06
C ALA A 55 -8.66 -23.80 13.67
N VAL A 56 -9.60 -24.43 12.94
CA VAL A 56 -9.39 -24.83 11.55
C VAL A 56 -9.08 -23.60 10.67
N ALA A 57 -9.83 -22.51 10.81
CA ALA A 57 -9.55 -21.30 10.03
C ALA A 57 -8.19 -20.67 10.37
N GLU A 58 -7.77 -20.68 11.64
CA GLU A 58 -6.45 -20.23 12.10
C GLU A 58 -5.33 -21.07 11.49
N GLU A 59 -5.43 -22.40 11.58
CA GLU A 59 -4.44 -23.33 11.00
C GLU A 59 -4.36 -23.20 9.47
N TRP A 60 -5.49 -23.08 8.78
CA TRP A 60 -5.48 -22.86 7.33
C TRP A 60 -4.87 -21.51 6.98
N ALA A 61 -5.21 -20.43 7.69
CA ALA A 61 -4.62 -19.11 7.46
C ALA A 61 -3.11 -19.14 7.69
N ALA A 62 -2.65 -19.75 8.78
CA ALA A 62 -1.24 -19.88 9.11
C ALA A 62 -0.49 -20.73 8.08
N ASN A 63 -1.04 -21.89 7.69
CA ASN A 63 -0.43 -22.76 6.68
C ASN A 63 -0.31 -22.06 5.32
N TRP A 64 -1.35 -21.32 4.91
CA TRP A 64 -1.26 -20.49 3.72
C TRP A 64 -0.19 -19.42 3.92
N ILE A 65 -0.25 -18.56 4.94
CA ILE A 65 0.76 -17.50 5.17
C ILE A 65 2.20 -18.05 5.17
N ALA A 66 2.47 -19.13 5.89
CA ALA A 66 3.80 -19.76 5.94
C ALA A 66 4.23 -20.30 4.56
N SER A 67 3.32 -20.97 3.85
CA SER A 67 3.56 -21.39 2.46
C SER A 67 3.81 -20.18 1.54
N LEU A 68 3.25 -19.02 1.88
CA LEU A 68 3.37 -17.78 1.12
C LEU A 68 4.68 -17.03 1.41
N GLU A 69 5.22 -17.08 2.62
CA GLU A 69 6.57 -16.58 2.92
C GLU A 69 7.62 -17.36 2.13
N VAL A 70 7.45 -18.69 2.06
CA VAL A 70 8.31 -19.56 1.25
C VAL A 70 8.10 -19.36 -0.26
N ALA A 71 6.88 -19.04 -0.69
CA ALA A 71 6.56 -18.82 -2.10
C ALA A 71 6.77 -17.37 -2.59
N ALA A 72 7.00 -16.40 -1.69
CA ALA A 72 7.34 -15.03 -2.05
C ALA A 72 8.63 -14.98 -2.89
N ASP A 73 9.53 -15.94 -2.69
CA ASP A 73 10.74 -16.14 -3.49
C ASP A 73 10.47 -16.75 -4.89
N VAL A 74 9.25 -17.23 -5.17
CA VAL A 74 8.94 -18.07 -6.35
C VAL A 74 7.82 -17.50 -7.25
N GLU A 75 7.40 -16.24 -7.05
CA GLU A 75 6.42 -15.54 -7.89
C GLU A 75 5.17 -16.37 -8.27
N LYS A 76 4.47 -16.97 -7.29
CA LYS A 76 3.20 -17.70 -7.54
C LYS A 76 1.98 -17.00 -6.93
N PRO A 77 1.54 -15.86 -7.50
CA PRO A 77 0.43 -15.06 -6.95
C PRO A 77 -0.93 -15.79 -6.95
N GLY A 78 -1.09 -16.86 -7.74
CA GLY A 78 -2.33 -17.66 -7.73
C GLY A 78 -2.62 -18.34 -6.38
N LEU A 79 -1.58 -18.72 -5.62
CA LEU A 79 -1.76 -19.40 -4.32
C LEU A 79 -2.16 -18.43 -3.20
N LEU A 80 -1.67 -17.18 -3.26
CA LEU A 80 -2.00 -16.09 -2.34
C LEU A 80 -3.51 -15.84 -2.23
N ALA A 81 -4.23 -15.95 -3.36
CA ALA A 81 -5.66 -15.66 -3.40
C ALA A 81 -6.52 -16.59 -2.52
N HIS A 82 -6.02 -17.77 -2.14
CA HIS A 82 -6.78 -18.72 -1.32
C HIS A 82 -6.81 -18.37 0.17
N ALA A 83 -5.89 -17.54 0.67
CA ALA A 83 -5.87 -17.13 2.08
C ALA A 83 -6.94 -16.07 2.41
N ALA A 84 -7.34 -15.25 1.44
CA ALA A 84 -8.19 -14.08 1.66
C ALA A 84 -9.53 -14.38 2.37
N PRO A 85 -10.30 -15.44 1.99
CA PRO A 85 -11.54 -15.78 2.70
C PRO A 85 -11.34 -16.17 4.17
N TYR A 86 -10.19 -16.76 4.51
CA TYR A 86 -9.85 -17.18 5.88
C TYR A 86 -9.39 -16.00 6.74
N LEU A 87 -8.68 -15.04 6.17
CA LEU A 87 -8.31 -13.81 6.88
C LEU A 87 -9.57 -12.98 7.19
N ARG A 88 -10.46 -12.82 6.21
CA ARG A 88 -11.77 -12.14 6.36
C ARG A 88 -12.63 -12.78 7.46
N ARG A 89 -12.96 -14.07 7.27
CA ARG A 89 -12.89 -15.09 8.32
C ARG A 89 -12.74 -14.67 9.79
N LEU A 90 -11.46 -14.55 10.12
CA LEU A 90 -10.89 -14.39 11.44
C LEU A 90 -10.88 -12.92 11.89
N GLY A 91 -11.31 -12.00 11.03
CA GLY A 91 -11.17 -10.57 11.28
C GLY A 91 -9.72 -10.09 11.25
N ARG A 92 -8.82 -10.81 10.55
CA ARG A 92 -7.40 -10.42 10.38
C ARG A 92 -7.26 -9.44 9.21
N TRP A 93 -7.83 -8.26 9.39
CA TRP A 93 -8.05 -7.29 8.32
C TRP A 93 -6.77 -6.63 7.79
N ASP A 94 -5.79 -6.35 8.64
CA ASP A 94 -4.49 -5.81 8.21
C ASP A 94 -3.73 -6.78 7.31
N GLU A 95 -3.73 -8.06 7.68
CA GLU A 95 -3.11 -9.10 6.87
C GLU A 95 -3.85 -9.32 5.56
N LEU A 96 -5.18 -9.21 5.57
CA LEU A 96 -5.98 -9.25 4.34
C LEU A 96 -5.63 -8.08 3.44
N ALA A 97 -5.47 -6.86 3.98
CA ALA A 97 -5.08 -5.69 3.21
C ALA A 97 -3.70 -5.88 2.57
N ALA A 98 -2.70 -6.32 3.33
CA ALA A 98 -1.36 -6.59 2.83
C ALA A 98 -1.34 -7.73 1.78
N LEU A 99 -2.20 -8.73 1.94
CA LEU A 99 -2.36 -9.81 0.95
C LEU A 99 -2.94 -9.28 -0.37
N GLU A 100 -4.04 -8.54 -0.32
CA GLU A 100 -4.70 -8.01 -1.52
C GLU A 100 -3.82 -6.97 -2.23
N ASP A 101 -3.05 -6.17 -1.49
CA ASP A 101 -2.07 -5.22 -2.07
C ASP A 101 -0.96 -5.94 -2.84
N ARG A 102 -0.37 -6.99 -2.26
CA ARG A 102 0.62 -7.85 -2.94
C ARG A 102 0.05 -8.54 -4.18
N LEU A 103 -1.25 -8.81 -4.19
CA LEU A 103 -1.96 -9.37 -5.35
C LEU A 103 -2.31 -8.32 -6.42
N GLY A 104 -1.96 -7.04 -6.21
CA GLY A 104 -2.30 -5.92 -7.09
C GLY A 104 -3.79 -5.55 -7.05
N ARG A 105 -4.54 -6.02 -6.06
CA ARG A 105 -5.98 -5.75 -5.87
C ARG A 105 -6.16 -4.61 -4.88
N HIS A 106 -5.65 -3.45 -5.26
CA HIS A 106 -5.53 -2.28 -4.38
C HIS A 106 -6.90 -1.78 -3.85
N ASP A 107 -7.97 -1.93 -4.64
CA ASP A 107 -9.35 -1.65 -4.23
C ASP A 107 -9.75 -2.49 -2.99
N ARG A 108 -9.52 -3.80 -3.05
CA ARG A 108 -9.80 -4.72 -1.93
C ARG A 108 -8.88 -4.51 -0.75
N ALA A 109 -7.63 -4.12 -1.00
CA ALA A 109 -6.68 -3.78 0.05
C ALA A 109 -7.18 -2.57 0.85
N VAL A 110 -7.64 -1.52 0.17
CA VAL A 110 -8.26 -0.32 0.78
C VAL A 110 -9.50 -0.70 1.58
N GLU A 111 -10.42 -1.51 1.02
CA GLU A 111 -11.60 -1.98 1.77
C GLU A 111 -11.23 -2.73 3.06
N ALA A 112 -10.28 -3.65 2.99
CA ALA A 112 -9.82 -4.41 4.14
C ALA A 112 -9.15 -3.52 5.19
N LYS A 113 -8.32 -2.55 4.76
CA LYS A 113 -7.65 -1.63 5.68
C LYS A 113 -8.63 -0.62 6.31
N ALA A 114 -9.66 -0.19 5.59
CA ALA A 114 -10.73 0.64 6.17
C ALA A 114 -11.44 -0.09 7.32
N GLU A 115 -11.74 -1.39 7.13
CA GLU A 115 -12.31 -2.23 8.19
C GLU A 115 -11.33 -2.43 9.35
N ALA A 116 -10.04 -2.65 9.08
CA ALA A 116 -9.00 -2.72 10.13
C ALA A 116 -8.96 -1.43 10.96
N LEU A 117 -8.93 -0.27 10.29
CA LEU A 117 -8.92 1.04 10.94
C LEU A 117 -10.17 1.25 11.79
N ARG A 118 -11.35 0.87 11.28
CA ARG A 118 -12.60 0.90 12.05
C ARG A 118 -12.50 0.06 13.34
N ARG A 119 -11.91 -1.14 13.27
CA ARG A 119 -11.69 -1.99 14.46
C ARG A 119 -10.70 -1.36 15.44
N ALA A 120 -9.64 -0.72 14.96
CA ALA A 120 -8.71 0.01 15.82
C ALA A 120 -9.44 1.14 16.60
N TYR A 121 -10.35 1.87 15.95
CA TYR A 121 -11.20 2.87 16.62
C TYR A 121 -12.17 2.27 17.64
N GLU A 122 -12.67 1.04 17.42
CA GLU A 122 -13.48 0.32 18.40
C GLU A 122 -12.66 -0.12 19.63
N ALA A 123 -11.42 -0.57 19.40
CA ALA A 123 -10.50 -0.99 20.46
C ALA A 123 -9.97 0.20 21.28
N GLY A 124 -9.80 1.37 20.64
CA GLY A 124 -9.46 2.62 21.29
C GLY A 124 -7.97 2.78 21.63
N ASP A 125 -7.08 1.97 21.06
CA ASP A 125 -5.63 2.16 21.17
C ASP A 125 -5.15 3.24 20.18
N PRO A 126 -4.70 4.42 20.65
CA PRO A 126 -4.23 5.47 19.77
C PRO A 126 -3.03 5.07 18.91
N GLY A 127 -2.14 4.18 19.39
CA GLY A 127 -0.96 3.74 18.66
C GLY A 127 -1.34 2.91 17.43
N GLU A 128 -2.26 1.95 17.60
CA GLU A 128 -2.81 1.17 16.50
C GLU A 128 -3.60 2.04 15.52
N ILE A 129 -4.38 3.01 16.02
CA ILE A 129 -5.13 3.94 15.17
C ILE A 129 -4.18 4.80 14.34
N GLY A 130 -3.11 5.34 14.93
CA GLY A 130 -2.09 6.13 14.24
C GLY A 130 -1.41 5.35 13.11
N THR A 131 -0.96 4.12 13.40
CA THR A 131 -0.42 3.20 12.39
C THR A 131 -1.45 2.88 11.31
N GLY A 132 -2.71 2.66 11.70
CA GLY A 132 -3.81 2.38 10.79
C GLY A 132 -4.07 3.51 9.79
N HIS A 133 -4.01 4.77 10.23
CA HIS A 133 -4.12 5.93 9.34
C HIS A 133 -2.96 6.00 8.33
N HIS A 134 -1.72 5.76 8.77
CA HIS A 134 -0.55 5.76 7.89
C HIS A 134 -0.69 4.72 6.76
N ASP A 135 -0.92 3.46 7.14
CA ASP A 135 -1.05 2.36 6.19
C ASP A 135 -2.21 2.58 5.22
N PHE A 136 -3.32 3.12 5.72
CA PHE A 136 -4.48 3.44 4.88
C PHE A 136 -4.16 4.54 3.86
N ALA A 137 -3.42 5.58 4.24
CA ALA A 137 -2.95 6.61 3.32
C ALA A 137 -2.04 6.03 2.23
N VAL A 138 -1.14 5.10 2.59
CA VAL A 138 -0.27 4.39 1.64
C VAL A 138 -1.10 3.62 0.60
N LEU A 139 -2.10 2.86 1.04
CA LEU A 139 -2.96 2.07 0.16
C LEU A 139 -3.86 2.96 -0.71
N LEU A 140 -4.45 4.02 -0.14
CA LEU A 140 -5.21 5.01 -0.90
C LEU A 140 -4.36 5.65 -2.01
N GLY A 141 -3.10 5.98 -1.69
CA GLY A 141 -2.15 6.51 -2.67
C GLY A 141 -1.84 5.54 -3.81
N ARG A 142 -2.10 4.22 -3.68
CA ARG A 142 -1.98 3.30 -4.82
C ARG A 142 -3.10 3.50 -5.85
N LEU A 143 -4.29 3.92 -5.41
CA LEU A 143 -5.44 4.18 -6.27
C LEU A 143 -5.44 5.62 -6.82
N ASP A 144 -5.23 6.60 -5.94
CA ASP A 144 -5.19 8.01 -6.29
C ASP A 144 -4.20 8.76 -5.38
N ARG A 145 -2.99 9.00 -5.91
CA ARG A 145 -1.90 9.65 -5.16
C ARG A 145 -2.19 11.10 -4.81
N ALA A 146 -3.00 11.78 -5.61
CA ALA A 146 -3.29 13.20 -5.44
C ALA A 146 -4.55 13.45 -4.59
N SER A 147 -5.22 12.38 -4.14
CA SER A 147 -6.43 12.50 -3.35
C SER A 147 -6.18 13.28 -2.05
N PRO A 148 -7.01 14.29 -1.72
CA PRO A 148 -6.96 14.98 -0.43
C PRO A 148 -7.11 14.02 0.77
N ALA A 149 -7.76 12.88 0.59
CA ALA A 149 -7.90 11.86 1.64
C ALA A 149 -6.54 11.28 2.05
N VAL A 150 -5.61 11.09 1.10
CA VAL A 150 -4.24 10.60 1.41
C VAL A 150 -3.54 11.56 2.38
N LEU A 151 -3.57 12.87 2.08
CA LEU A 151 -3.00 13.89 2.95
C LEU A 151 -3.70 13.95 4.31
N ALA A 152 -5.03 13.86 4.34
CA ALA A 152 -5.80 13.87 5.58
C ALA A 152 -5.42 12.69 6.50
N HIS A 153 -5.23 11.49 5.95
CA HIS A 153 -4.82 10.33 6.74
C HIS A 153 -3.35 10.40 7.21
N TYR A 154 -2.41 10.92 6.42
CA TYR A 154 -1.05 11.18 6.93
C TYR A 154 -1.03 12.24 8.03
N LEU A 155 -1.78 13.33 7.89
CA LEU A 155 -1.90 14.35 8.93
C LEU A 155 -2.56 13.79 10.20
N ALA A 156 -3.58 12.94 10.06
CA ALA A 156 -4.20 12.24 11.19
C ALA A 156 -3.17 11.40 11.95
N SER A 157 -2.36 10.59 11.24
CA SER A 157 -1.30 9.79 11.85
C SER A 157 -0.26 10.66 12.57
N ALA A 158 0.21 11.74 11.92
CA ALA A 158 1.16 12.68 12.50
C ALA A 158 0.63 13.35 13.78
N LEU A 159 -0.63 13.82 13.78
CA LEU A 159 -1.25 14.44 14.96
C LEU A 159 -1.39 13.46 16.12
N ILE A 160 -1.78 12.21 15.84
CA ILE A 160 -1.81 11.15 16.86
C ILE A 160 -0.39 10.88 17.38
N ALA A 161 0.62 10.83 16.52
CA ALA A 161 2.00 10.63 16.91
C ALA A 161 2.53 11.77 17.78
N VAL A 162 2.18 13.03 17.49
CA VAL A 162 2.49 14.18 18.36
C VAL A 162 1.87 14.00 19.73
N ARG A 163 0.55 13.76 19.81
CA ARG A 163 -0.17 13.70 21.09
C ARG A 163 0.14 12.46 21.94
N THR A 164 0.69 11.41 21.33
CA THR A 164 1.12 10.20 22.03
C THR A 164 2.63 10.10 22.19
N ASN A 165 3.39 11.11 21.74
CA ASN A 165 4.85 11.09 21.69
C ASN A 165 5.40 9.81 21.03
N ALA A 166 4.77 9.39 19.94
CA ALA A 166 5.16 8.18 19.22
C ALA A 166 6.47 8.40 18.44
N PRO A 167 7.37 7.40 18.38
CA PRO A 167 8.63 7.50 17.64
C PRO A 167 8.43 7.60 16.11
N THR A 168 7.22 7.35 15.62
CA THR A 168 6.86 7.38 14.19
C THR A 168 6.72 8.78 13.62
N LEU A 169 6.66 9.83 14.45
CA LEU A 169 6.44 11.21 13.99
C LEU A 169 7.40 11.66 12.88
N GLY A 170 8.67 11.25 12.93
CA GLY A 170 9.64 11.58 11.88
C GLY A 170 9.27 10.98 10.52
N ALA A 171 8.78 9.73 10.51
CA ALA A 171 8.33 9.07 9.29
C ALA A 171 7.05 9.72 8.73
N GLU A 172 6.12 10.13 9.59
CA GLU A 172 4.90 10.81 9.13
C GLU A 172 5.21 12.17 8.50
N ILE A 173 6.13 12.94 9.08
CA ILE A 173 6.59 14.20 8.49
C ILE A 173 7.23 13.97 7.12
N GLU A 174 8.03 12.92 6.97
CA GLU A 174 8.63 12.56 5.68
C GLU A 174 7.56 12.25 4.63
N MET A 175 6.50 11.51 4.98
CA MET A 175 5.42 11.19 4.06
C MET A 175 4.62 12.44 3.64
N ILE A 176 4.33 13.34 4.58
CA ILE A 176 3.67 14.62 4.28
C ILE A 176 4.58 15.49 3.40
N ALA A 177 5.89 15.50 3.65
CA ALA A 177 6.86 16.22 2.84
C ALA A 177 6.93 15.68 1.41
N MET A 178 6.91 14.36 1.22
CA MET A 178 6.84 13.73 -0.10
C MET A 178 5.55 14.10 -0.83
N PHE A 179 4.42 14.14 -0.11
CA PHE A 179 3.13 14.56 -0.68
C PHE A 179 3.19 16.03 -1.13
N ALA A 180 3.65 16.91 -0.23
CA ALA A 180 3.83 18.34 -0.49
C ALA A 180 4.78 18.59 -1.69
N PHE A 181 5.88 17.84 -1.76
CA PHE A 181 6.80 17.91 -2.89
C PHE A 181 6.10 17.51 -4.20
N ALA A 182 5.39 16.39 -4.22
CA ALA A 182 4.78 15.84 -5.44
C ALA A 182 3.58 16.66 -5.92
N PHE A 183 2.69 17.05 -5.01
CA PHE A 183 1.36 17.58 -5.34
C PHE A 183 1.11 18.99 -4.81
N GLY A 184 2.00 19.52 -3.96
CA GLY A 184 1.75 20.73 -3.19
C GLY A 184 0.87 20.44 -1.96
N LEU A 185 0.76 21.43 -1.09
CA LEU A 185 -0.23 21.45 -0.02
C LEU A 185 -1.34 22.45 -0.36
N PRO A 186 -2.57 22.24 0.14
CA PRO A 186 -3.61 23.26 0.10
C PRO A 186 -3.13 24.56 0.76
N GLU A 187 -3.57 25.71 0.25
CA GLU A 187 -3.24 27.04 0.80
C GLU A 187 -3.65 27.17 2.27
N ARG A 188 -4.74 26.50 2.66
CA ARG A 188 -5.22 26.41 4.03
C ARG A 188 -5.46 24.96 4.40
N ILE A 189 -4.87 24.54 5.52
CA ILE A 189 -5.13 23.24 6.14
C ILE A 189 -5.76 23.50 7.50
N ALA A 190 -7.04 23.15 7.64
CA ALA A 190 -7.75 23.26 8.91
C ALA A 190 -7.97 21.87 9.53
N LEU A 191 -7.91 21.81 10.86
CA LEU A 191 -8.09 20.57 11.60
C LEU A 191 -9.49 19.97 11.39
N ASP A 192 -10.51 20.79 11.15
CA ASP A 192 -11.88 20.32 10.86
C ASP A 192 -11.99 19.68 9.48
N ASP A 193 -11.30 20.22 8.46
CA ASP A 193 -11.28 19.64 7.12
C ASP A 193 -10.57 18.27 7.13
N ILE A 194 -9.47 18.15 7.88
CA ILE A 194 -8.77 16.87 8.07
C ILE A 194 -9.68 15.83 8.72
N CYS A 195 -10.37 16.20 9.81
CA CYS A 195 -11.27 15.28 10.50
C CYS A 195 -12.48 14.91 9.64
N ALA A 196 -13.01 15.84 8.85
CA ALA A 196 -14.11 15.57 7.92
C ALA A 196 -13.68 14.59 6.82
N LEU A 197 -12.55 14.86 6.14
CA LEU A 197 -12.03 13.99 5.08
C LEU A 197 -11.66 12.60 5.60
N ALA A 198 -10.95 12.50 6.74
CA ALA A 198 -10.63 11.21 7.33
C ALA A 198 -11.90 10.45 7.77
N GLY A 199 -12.93 11.18 8.22
CA GLY A 199 -14.22 10.64 8.64
C GLY A 199 -15.10 10.08 7.52
N GLU A 200 -14.76 10.33 6.25
CA GLU A 200 -15.41 9.67 5.10
C GLU A 200 -15.15 8.15 5.12
N THR A 201 -14.06 7.71 5.77
CA THR A 201 -13.80 6.29 6.04
C THR A 201 -14.67 5.83 7.21
N GLY A 202 -15.64 4.94 6.91
CA GLY A 202 -16.65 4.49 7.87
C GLY A 202 -16.08 4.03 9.21
N GLY A 203 -16.47 4.71 10.28
CA GLY A 203 -16.07 4.41 11.66
C GLY A 203 -14.81 5.10 12.16
N VAL A 204 -14.14 5.89 11.32
CA VAL A 204 -13.10 6.84 11.76
C VAL A 204 -13.74 7.97 12.56
N ARG A 205 -13.27 8.17 13.80
CA ARG A 205 -13.74 9.21 14.72
C ARG A 205 -12.57 10.08 15.20
N LEU A 206 -11.82 10.64 14.24
CA LEU A 206 -10.56 11.34 14.51
C LEU A 206 -10.72 12.52 15.47
N ARG A 207 -11.78 13.34 15.30
CA ARG A 207 -12.09 14.46 16.21
C ARG A 207 -12.21 13.99 17.67
N GLU A 208 -13.04 12.97 17.91
CA GLU A 208 -13.27 12.41 19.24
C GLU A 208 -12.00 11.75 19.84
N LEU A 209 -11.13 11.18 19.00
CA LEU A 209 -9.85 10.65 19.46
C LEU A 209 -8.93 11.79 19.90
N LEU A 210 -8.73 12.79 19.04
CA LEU A 210 -7.86 13.92 19.34
C LEU A 210 -8.34 14.64 20.61
N ASP A 211 -9.64 14.95 20.73
CA ASP A 211 -10.20 15.64 21.90
C ASP A 211 -9.97 14.91 23.23
N ARG A 212 -9.73 13.58 23.21
CA ARG A 212 -9.38 12.78 24.39
C ARG A 212 -7.89 12.70 24.69
N LEU A 213 -7.04 12.93 23.69
CA LEU A 213 -5.59 12.90 23.85
C LEU A 213 -5.07 14.24 24.37
N PRO A 214 -4.03 14.23 25.24
CA PRO A 214 -3.46 15.47 25.75
C PRO A 214 -2.86 16.29 24.61
N GLN A 215 -3.15 17.59 24.61
CA GLN A 215 -2.50 18.55 23.73
C GLN A 215 -1.40 19.26 24.53
N GLU A 216 -0.15 18.82 24.36
CA GLU A 216 1.01 19.44 25.02
C GLU A 216 1.51 20.68 24.28
N VAL A 217 1.20 20.77 22.98
CA VAL A 217 1.76 21.78 22.07
C VAL A 217 0.63 22.58 21.42
N PRO A 218 0.63 23.92 21.52
CA PRO A 218 -0.29 24.75 20.76
C PRO A 218 0.01 24.67 19.27
N ASP A 219 -1.02 24.74 18.44
CA ASP A 219 -0.90 24.75 16.97
C ASP A 219 -0.10 23.57 16.39
N GLU A 220 -0.23 22.37 16.99
CA GLU A 220 0.44 21.13 16.56
C GLU A 220 0.32 20.84 15.06
N LEU A 221 -0.85 21.13 14.46
CA LEU A 221 -1.06 20.97 13.03
C LEU A 221 -0.14 21.87 12.21
N GLN A 222 -0.04 23.15 12.59
CA GLN A 222 0.83 24.09 11.88
C GLN A 222 2.29 23.66 12.01
N GLN A 223 2.71 23.18 13.18
CA GLN A 223 4.08 22.70 13.37
C GLN A 223 4.40 21.46 12.53
N VAL A 224 3.46 20.52 12.41
CA VAL A 224 3.62 19.36 11.52
C VAL A 224 3.75 19.82 10.06
N VAL A 225 2.89 20.73 9.62
CA VAL A 225 2.90 21.28 8.26
C VAL A 225 4.21 22.03 7.97
N ASP A 226 4.66 22.89 8.87
CA ASP A 226 5.90 23.67 8.70
C ASP A 226 7.12 22.75 8.57
N ARG A 227 7.22 21.73 9.43
CA ARG A 227 8.31 20.73 9.37
C ARG A 227 8.27 19.92 8.07
N ALA A 228 7.08 19.53 7.62
CA ALA A 228 6.93 18.83 6.36
C ALA A 228 7.30 19.72 5.15
N MET A 229 6.95 21.00 5.19
CA MET A 229 7.30 21.97 4.14
C MET A 229 8.80 22.28 4.11
N GLU A 230 9.45 22.43 5.26
CA GLU A 230 10.90 22.54 5.36
C GLU A 230 11.58 21.33 4.71
N ARG A 231 11.13 20.13 5.08
CA ARG A 231 11.64 18.87 4.54
C ARG A 231 11.39 18.71 3.04
N ALA A 232 10.22 19.12 2.54
CA ALA A 232 9.92 19.13 1.11
C ALA A 232 10.84 20.12 0.35
N GLY A 233 11.17 21.24 0.97
CA GLY A 233 12.13 22.22 0.44
C GLY A 233 13.56 21.67 0.35
N GLU A 234 14.00 20.87 1.33
CA GLU A 234 15.25 20.12 1.25
C GLU A 234 15.26 19.14 0.08
N ALA A 235 14.23 18.29 -0.02
CA ALA A 235 14.10 17.35 -1.13
C ALA A 235 14.14 18.07 -2.49
N MET A 236 13.47 19.23 -2.61
CA MET A 236 13.55 20.07 -3.81
C MET A 236 14.98 20.50 -4.12
N ARG A 237 15.73 21.00 -3.14
CA ARG A 237 17.14 21.40 -3.35
C ARG A 237 17.99 20.22 -3.80
N ASP A 238 17.79 19.05 -3.21
CA ASP A 238 18.55 17.84 -3.52
C ASP A 238 18.30 17.33 -4.94
N TRP A 239 17.05 17.38 -5.40
CA TRP A 239 16.64 16.85 -6.72
C TRP A 239 16.71 17.86 -7.87
N THR A 240 16.77 19.17 -7.57
CA THR A 240 16.80 20.23 -8.58
C THR A 240 17.92 20.05 -9.62
N PRO A 241 19.17 19.68 -9.26
CA PRO A 241 20.24 19.49 -10.25
C PRO A 241 19.91 18.42 -11.29
N VAL A 242 19.41 17.25 -10.84
CA VAL A 242 19.05 16.14 -11.73
C VAL A 242 17.86 16.52 -12.62
N MET A 243 16.81 17.11 -12.04
CA MET A 243 15.64 17.57 -12.81
C MET A 243 16.03 18.60 -13.88
N THR A 244 16.85 19.58 -13.52
CA THR A 244 17.33 20.61 -14.44
C THR A 244 18.16 20.01 -15.57
N ALA A 245 19.07 19.09 -15.26
CA ALA A 245 19.90 18.43 -16.28
C ALA A 245 19.04 17.63 -17.27
N VAL A 246 18.04 16.88 -16.78
CA VAL A 246 17.10 16.12 -17.63
C VAL A 246 16.32 17.08 -18.53
N VAL A 247 15.79 18.19 -18.01
CA VAL A 247 15.03 19.18 -18.80
C VAL A 247 15.90 19.85 -19.86
N LEU A 248 17.11 20.29 -19.50
CA LEU A 248 18.04 20.93 -20.45
C LEU A 248 18.45 19.98 -21.57
N HIS A 249 18.74 18.72 -21.25
CA HIS A 249 19.11 17.73 -22.24
C HIS A 249 17.94 17.34 -23.14
N ALA A 250 16.79 17.01 -22.56
CA ALA A 250 15.60 16.60 -23.31
C ALA A 250 14.98 17.71 -24.17
N SER A 251 15.28 18.99 -23.89
CA SER A 251 14.89 20.13 -24.72
C SER A 251 15.92 20.53 -25.78
N GLY A 252 17.09 19.86 -25.83
CA GLY A 252 18.19 20.20 -26.73
C GLY A 252 18.95 21.47 -26.35
N ALA A 253 18.72 22.02 -25.14
CA ALA A 253 19.39 23.23 -24.67
C ALA A 253 20.83 22.99 -24.22
N ALA A 254 21.19 21.76 -23.86
CA ALA A 254 22.55 21.36 -23.51
C ALA A 254 22.81 19.88 -23.80
N ASP A 255 24.03 19.53 -24.20
CA ASP A 255 24.48 18.13 -24.23
C ASP A 255 25.04 17.75 -22.86
N LEU A 256 24.26 16.98 -22.10
CA LEU A 256 24.59 16.51 -20.75
C LEU A 256 24.64 14.98 -20.68
N THR A 257 24.79 14.30 -21.82
CA THR A 257 24.67 12.84 -21.95
C THR A 257 25.52 12.10 -20.91
N GLY A 258 26.82 12.41 -20.81
CA GLY A 258 27.73 11.72 -19.88
C GLY A 258 27.43 11.96 -18.39
N GLN A 259 26.97 13.17 -18.04
CA GLN A 259 26.60 13.51 -16.66
C GLN A 259 25.32 12.79 -16.25
N LEU A 260 24.32 12.78 -17.13
CA LEU A 260 23.04 12.10 -16.90
C LEU A 260 23.20 10.59 -16.82
N GLU A 261 24.00 9.96 -17.69
CA GLU A 261 24.24 8.51 -17.60
C GLU A 261 24.91 8.13 -16.28
N THR A 262 25.87 8.93 -15.80
CA THR A 262 26.51 8.69 -14.50
C THR A 262 25.50 8.81 -13.35
N ALA A 263 24.66 9.83 -13.36
CA ALA A 263 23.64 10.05 -12.32
C ALA A 263 22.57 8.94 -12.33
N LEU A 264 22.05 8.59 -13.50
CA LEU A 264 21.01 7.57 -13.66
C LEU A 264 21.52 6.16 -13.33
N ALA A 265 22.76 5.82 -13.71
CA ALA A 265 23.41 4.58 -13.28
C ALA A 265 23.63 4.53 -11.76
N GLY A 266 23.75 5.70 -11.10
CA GLY A 266 23.74 5.81 -9.65
C GLY A 266 22.40 5.41 -9.05
N LEU A 267 21.31 5.97 -9.57
CA LEU A 267 19.95 5.69 -9.13
C LEU A 267 19.54 4.24 -9.40
N GLU A 268 20.01 3.64 -10.49
CA GLU A 268 19.67 2.26 -10.86
C GLU A 268 20.20 1.20 -9.88
N ARG A 269 21.25 1.53 -9.13
CA ARG A 269 21.82 0.62 -8.13
C ARG A 269 20.97 0.51 -6.86
N GLY A 270 20.07 1.45 -6.61
CA GLY A 270 19.14 1.40 -5.49
C GLY A 270 17.82 0.76 -5.90
N ALA A 271 17.34 -0.23 -5.13
CA ALA A 271 16.08 -0.93 -5.41
C ALA A 271 14.90 0.05 -5.52
N ASP A 272 14.81 1.02 -4.61
CA ASP A 272 13.74 2.01 -4.56
C ASP A 272 13.87 3.11 -5.63
N SER A 273 15.09 3.41 -6.09
CA SER A 273 15.38 4.47 -7.05
C SER A 273 15.49 3.98 -8.50
N ALA A 274 15.61 2.67 -8.73
CA ALA A 274 15.67 2.10 -10.07
C ALA A 274 14.42 2.41 -10.93
N PRO A 275 13.17 2.37 -10.41
CA PRO A 275 12.00 2.80 -11.17
C PRO A 275 12.08 4.25 -11.65
N LEU A 276 12.60 5.16 -10.81
CA LEU A 276 12.81 6.57 -11.18
C LEU A 276 13.81 6.69 -12.33
N ALA A 277 14.96 6.01 -12.25
CA ALA A 277 15.97 6.03 -13.29
C ALA A 277 15.41 5.58 -14.65
N ARG A 278 14.62 4.49 -14.65
CA ARG A 278 13.93 3.99 -15.85
C ARG A 278 12.96 5.02 -16.42
N ALA A 279 12.14 5.65 -15.58
CA ALA A 279 11.19 6.67 -16.01
C ALA A 279 11.91 7.90 -16.61
N LEU A 280 13.00 8.36 -15.99
CA LEU A 280 13.79 9.48 -16.51
C LEU A 280 14.46 9.15 -17.85
N ARG A 281 14.96 7.92 -18.06
CA ARG A 281 15.49 7.51 -19.38
C ARG A 281 14.43 7.50 -20.47
N ARG A 282 13.20 7.06 -20.16
CA ARG A 282 12.06 7.15 -21.10
C ARG A 282 11.74 8.60 -21.45
N VAL A 283 11.81 9.52 -20.48
CA VAL A 283 11.72 10.97 -20.76
C VAL A 283 12.85 11.42 -21.69
N LEU A 284 14.10 11.03 -21.46
CA LEU A 284 15.21 11.37 -22.35
C LEU A 284 15.03 10.79 -23.77
N ALA A 285 14.40 9.62 -23.90
CA ALA A 285 14.04 8.99 -25.17
C ALA A 285 12.85 9.66 -25.89
N GLY A 286 12.23 10.68 -25.30
CA GLY A 286 11.16 11.46 -25.92
C GLY A 286 9.74 11.16 -25.44
N GLU A 287 9.56 10.22 -24.50
CA GLU A 287 8.23 9.92 -23.95
C GLU A 287 7.73 11.05 -23.03
N ARG A 288 6.44 11.41 -23.11
CA ARG A 288 5.85 12.55 -22.37
C ARG A 288 4.50 12.25 -21.71
N GLY A 289 4.00 11.03 -21.86
CA GLY A 289 2.67 10.65 -21.42
C GLY A 289 2.58 10.36 -19.90
N PRO A 290 1.35 10.34 -19.36
CA PRO A 290 1.11 10.10 -17.93
C PRO A 290 1.55 8.69 -17.46
N GLU A 291 1.66 7.72 -18.36
CA GLU A 291 2.11 6.35 -18.10
C GLU A 291 3.55 6.26 -17.56
N LEU A 292 4.31 7.36 -17.63
CA LEU A 292 5.63 7.46 -17.01
C LEU A 292 5.56 7.51 -15.47
N LEU A 293 4.39 7.79 -14.90
CA LEU A 293 4.16 7.84 -13.46
C LEU A 293 3.69 6.48 -12.89
N ASP A 294 3.32 5.54 -13.75
CA ASP A 294 2.78 4.25 -13.36
C ASP A 294 3.80 3.45 -12.54
N GLY A 295 3.34 2.87 -11.42
CA GLY A 295 4.19 2.09 -10.51
C GLY A 295 5.25 2.89 -9.73
N LEU A 296 5.41 4.19 -9.96
CA LEU A 296 6.33 5.02 -9.19
C LEU A 296 5.85 5.26 -7.75
N GLY A 297 6.79 5.39 -6.81
CA GLY A 297 6.50 5.94 -5.49
C GLY A 297 6.22 7.45 -5.53
N MET A 298 5.73 8.01 -4.44
CA MET A 298 5.31 9.42 -4.34
C MET A 298 6.41 10.41 -4.75
N LEU A 299 7.60 10.31 -4.15
CA LEU A 299 8.74 11.17 -4.48
C LEU A 299 9.19 11.01 -5.95
N PRO A 300 9.47 9.79 -6.46
CA PRO A 300 9.73 9.58 -7.88
C PRO A 300 8.67 10.16 -8.83
N SER A 301 7.38 10.03 -8.50
CA SER A 301 6.30 10.64 -9.27
C SER A 301 6.37 12.16 -9.29
N GLY A 302 6.64 12.78 -8.14
CA GLY A 302 6.84 14.22 -8.05
C GLY A 302 7.99 14.71 -8.93
N ILE A 303 9.11 13.97 -8.94
CA ILE A 303 10.31 14.31 -9.72
C ILE A 303 9.98 14.25 -11.23
N VAL A 304 9.45 13.11 -11.69
CA VAL A 304 9.10 12.93 -13.11
C VAL A 304 8.01 13.91 -13.53
N GLY A 305 6.99 14.13 -12.68
CA GLY A 305 5.91 15.07 -12.94
C GLY A 305 6.41 16.51 -13.16
N LYS A 306 7.32 16.99 -12.31
CA LYS A 306 7.92 18.34 -12.45
C LYS A 306 8.80 18.47 -13.69
N VAL A 307 9.57 17.42 -14.04
CA VAL A 307 10.34 17.37 -15.30
C VAL A 307 9.39 17.49 -16.50
N LEU A 308 8.31 16.70 -16.53
CA LEU A 308 7.33 16.73 -17.61
C LEU A 308 6.62 18.09 -17.71
N ALA A 309 6.24 18.70 -16.58
CA ALA A 309 5.64 20.03 -16.55
C ALA A 309 6.60 21.08 -17.15
N SER A 310 7.86 21.08 -16.72
CA SER A 310 8.90 22.01 -17.21
C SER A 310 9.14 21.87 -18.72
N LEU A 311 9.09 20.65 -19.26
CA LEU A 311 9.25 20.41 -20.69
C LEU A 311 8.05 20.91 -21.50
N ARG A 312 6.82 20.80 -20.96
CA ARG A 312 5.61 21.32 -21.63
C ARG A 312 5.62 22.85 -21.70
N GLU A 313 6.00 23.52 -20.62
CA GLU A 313 6.11 24.99 -20.57
C GLU A 313 7.10 25.51 -21.62
N ARG A 314 8.25 24.85 -21.77
CA ARG A 314 9.26 25.19 -22.77
C ARG A 314 8.82 24.93 -24.21
N ALA A 315 8.02 23.90 -24.45
CA ALA A 315 7.53 23.60 -25.79
C ALA A 315 6.43 24.58 -26.27
N GLY A 316 5.75 25.24 -25.33
CA GLY A 316 4.74 26.26 -25.62
C GLY A 316 5.25 27.71 -25.65
N SER A 317 6.52 27.94 -25.32
CA SER A 317 7.19 29.25 -25.34
C SER A 317 7.93 29.47 -26.65
#